data_AF-A0A6P1IG20-F1
#
_entry.id   AF-A0A6P1IG20-F1
#
_cell.length_a   1.000
_cell.length_b   1.000
_cell.length_c   1.000
_cell.angle_alpha   90.00
_cell.angle_beta   90.00
_cell.angle_gamma   90.00
#
_symmetry.space_group_name_H-M   'P 1'
#
loop_
_entity.id
_entity.type
_entity.pdbx_description
1 polymer ?
#
loop_
_entity_poly.entity_id
_entity_poly.type
_entity_poly.pdbx_seq_one_letter_code
_entity_poly.pdbx_strand_id
1 'polypeptide(L)'
;MNTPAATAAPAASAKTWTKTADRPLRSWRKSAGIWLFAHFVGVPVPWRAVRQTDGAELLAFEHQRLLALAAAGEHVPTVLAFDGFSLTTSDIGDTLDHVLHRSPEGERLALMCAASADLAAFHTRGHWHGGAQTRNLTWNGDHFARLDFEERLQPGMALATVQVYDALQLLLSLARYLQPLGPDAVRAVLQAYADAGTGGPALRDFIAHLLPRLGWVSKLAAWSPRLDGSRELMRLRTVLDGMTGFVGRGV
;
A
#
# COMPACT_ATOMS: atom_id res chain seq x y z
N MET A 1 16.75 -25.41 38.69
CA MET A 1 15.75 -25.70 37.65
C MET A 1 14.98 -24.41 37.41
N ASN A 2 15.36 -23.65 36.38
CA ASN A 2 14.68 -22.41 36.00
C ASN A 2 13.57 -22.75 35.01
N THR A 3 12.32 -22.53 35.42
CA THR A 3 11.17 -22.51 34.51
C THR A 3 11.27 -21.23 33.66
N PRO A 4 11.23 -21.31 32.32
CA PRO A 4 11.17 -20.10 31.52
C PRO A 4 9.80 -19.44 31.70
N ALA A 5 9.79 -18.14 31.96
CA ALA A 5 8.60 -17.33 31.99
C ALA A 5 7.89 -17.42 30.63
N ALA A 6 6.64 -17.86 30.64
CA ALA A 6 5.78 -17.79 29.48
C ALA A 6 5.66 -16.33 29.04
N THR A 7 6.10 -16.05 27.82
CA THR A 7 5.88 -14.77 27.14
C THR A 7 4.39 -14.50 27.14
N ALA A 8 3.94 -13.54 27.95
CA ALA A 8 2.56 -13.12 27.99
C ALA A 8 2.18 -12.59 26.61
N ALA A 9 1.19 -13.22 25.97
CA ALA A 9 0.57 -12.70 24.77
C ALA A 9 0.04 -11.28 25.06
N PRO A 10 0.26 -10.29 24.18
CA PRO A 10 -0.26 -8.94 24.40
C PRO A 10 -1.78 -9.03 24.58
N ALA A 11 -2.28 -8.39 25.64
CA ALA A 11 -3.71 -8.36 25.97
C ALA A 11 -4.49 -7.87 24.75
N ALA A 12 -5.29 -8.75 24.15
CA ALA A 12 -6.11 -8.42 23.01
C ALA A 12 -7.01 -7.23 23.39
N SER A 13 -6.90 -6.14 22.63
CA SER A 13 -7.88 -5.06 22.64
C SER A 13 -9.28 -5.66 22.57
N ALA A 14 -10.18 -5.26 23.49
CA ALA A 14 -11.57 -5.72 23.49
C ALA A 14 -12.33 -5.28 22.22
N LYS A 15 -11.77 -4.36 21.45
CA LYS A 15 -12.32 -3.90 20.19
C LYS A 15 -12.04 -4.91 19.09
N THR A 16 -13.11 -5.30 18.39
CA THR A 16 -13.07 -6.21 17.26
C THR A 16 -13.68 -5.56 16.03
N TRP A 17 -13.30 -6.05 14.86
CA TRP A 17 -13.83 -5.60 13.58
C TRP A 17 -14.47 -6.77 12.85
N THR A 18 -15.68 -6.59 12.35
CA THR A 18 -16.39 -7.62 11.58
C THR A 18 -16.69 -7.10 10.17
N LYS A 19 -16.25 -7.85 9.16
CA LYS A 19 -16.60 -7.64 7.75
C LYS A 19 -17.62 -8.68 7.33
N THR A 20 -18.59 -8.29 6.50
CA THR A 20 -19.63 -9.18 5.95
C THR A 20 -19.52 -9.31 4.44
N ALA A 21 -19.91 -10.47 3.91
CA ALA A 21 -19.94 -10.76 2.48
C ALA A 21 -20.96 -9.88 1.75
N ASP A 22 -22.02 -9.48 2.46
CA ASP A 22 -22.99 -8.49 2.00
C ASP A 22 -22.40 -7.08 2.10
N ARG A 23 -21.62 -6.74 1.07
CA ARG A 23 -20.96 -5.45 0.93
C ARG A 23 -21.06 -4.96 -0.51
N PRO A 24 -21.11 -3.64 -0.75
CA PRO A 24 -21.14 -3.12 -2.10
C PRO A 24 -19.85 -3.49 -2.84
N LEU A 25 -19.98 -4.31 -3.87
CA LEU A 25 -18.88 -4.68 -4.74
C LEU A 25 -18.56 -3.56 -5.74
N ARG A 26 -17.35 -3.63 -6.31
CA ARG A 26 -16.90 -2.65 -7.30
C ARG A 26 -17.78 -2.69 -8.56
N SER A 27 -18.40 -1.54 -8.88
CA SER A 27 -19.22 -1.42 -10.08
C SER A 27 -18.43 -1.68 -11.37
N TRP A 28 -19.08 -2.20 -12.41
CA TRP A 28 -18.43 -2.51 -13.67
C TRP A 28 -17.70 -1.31 -14.29
N ARG A 29 -18.31 -0.11 -14.25
CA ARG A 29 -17.69 1.13 -14.76
C ARG A 29 -16.40 1.47 -14.01
N LYS A 30 -16.42 1.33 -12.68
CA LYS A 30 -15.23 1.58 -11.85
C LYS A 30 -14.14 0.55 -12.14
N SER A 31 -14.51 -0.72 -12.30
CA SER A 31 -13.57 -1.79 -12.66
C SER A 31 -12.96 -1.57 -14.04
N ALA A 32 -13.77 -1.22 -15.05
CA ALA A 32 -13.28 -0.87 -16.39
C ALA A 32 -12.30 0.31 -16.36
N GLY A 33 -12.63 1.37 -15.62
CA GLY A 33 -11.76 2.54 -15.47
C GLY A 33 -10.41 2.20 -14.84
N ILE A 34 -10.39 1.42 -13.75
CA ILE A 34 -9.14 0.97 -13.11
C ILE A 34 -8.32 0.10 -14.07
N TRP A 35 -8.96 -0.84 -14.76
CA TRP A 35 -8.27 -1.75 -15.67
C TRP A 35 -7.65 -1.00 -16.86
N LEU A 36 -8.39 -0.08 -17.47
CA LEU A 36 -7.89 0.77 -18.56
C LEU A 36 -6.74 1.67 -18.08
N PHE A 37 -6.88 2.29 -16.92
CA PHE A 37 -5.83 3.14 -16.36
C PHE A 37 -4.57 2.33 -16.06
N ALA A 38 -4.70 1.14 -15.47
CA ALA A 38 -3.58 0.24 -15.21
C ALA A 38 -2.83 -0.11 -16.50
N HIS A 39 -3.56 -0.48 -17.57
CA HIS A 39 -2.95 -0.75 -18.88
C HIS A 39 -2.29 0.49 -19.48
N PHE A 40 -2.91 1.66 -19.34
CA PHE A 40 -2.32 2.93 -19.78
C PHE A 40 -0.99 3.21 -19.07
N VAL A 41 -0.89 2.96 -17.76
CA VAL A 41 0.35 3.13 -17.00
C VAL A 41 1.33 1.95 -17.15
N GLY A 42 1.02 0.97 -18.00
CA GLY A 42 1.90 -0.17 -18.30
C GLY A 42 1.84 -1.31 -17.28
N VAL A 43 0.80 -1.37 -16.44
CA VAL A 43 0.58 -2.47 -15.48
C VAL A 43 -0.52 -3.40 -16.01
N PRO A 44 -0.19 -4.64 -16.40
CA PRO A 44 -1.18 -5.60 -16.89
C PRO A 44 -1.94 -6.24 -15.73
N VAL A 45 -2.81 -5.48 -15.07
CA VAL A 45 -3.63 -6.02 -13.95
C VAL A 45 -4.70 -6.95 -14.51
N PRO A 46 -4.83 -8.20 -13.99
CA PRO A 46 -5.85 -9.14 -14.43
C PRO A 46 -7.26 -8.59 -14.24
N TRP A 47 -8.12 -8.74 -15.25
CA TRP A 47 -9.51 -8.29 -15.16
C TRP A 47 -10.26 -8.88 -13.95
N ARG A 48 -9.99 -10.16 -13.61
CA ARG A 48 -10.57 -10.82 -12.44
C ARG A 48 -10.17 -10.17 -11.11
N ALA A 49 -8.96 -9.62 -11.01
CA ALA A 49 -8.54 -8.91 -9.80
C ALA A 49 -9.26 -7.57 -9.68
N VAL A 50 -9.42 -6.86 -10.81
CA VAL A 50 -10.12 -5.57 -10.83
C VAL A 50 -11.63 -5.73 -10.64
N ARG A 51 -12.20 -6.81 -11.19
CA ARG A 51 -13.64 -7.11 -11.16
C ARG A 51 -13.97 -8.03 -9.99
N GLN A 52 -14.31 -7.41 -8.87
CA GLN A 52 -14.86 -8.06 -7.69
C GLN A 52 -16.34 -8.44 -7.94
N THR A 53 -16.66 -9.73 -8.00
CA THR A 53 -18.03 -10.21 -8.28
C THR A 53 -18.66 -11.02 -7.16
N ASP A 54 -17.87 -11.44 -6.16
CA ASP A 54 -18.34 -12.28 -5.07
C ASP A 54 -17.71 -11.81 -3.75
N GLY A 55 -18.55 -11.38 -2.81
CA GLY A 55 -18.12 -10.90 -1.50
C GLY A 55 -17.64 -12.02 -0.57
N ALA A 56 -18.27 -13.21 -0.65
CA ALA A 56 -17.92 -14.35 0.17
C ALA A 56 -16.57 -14.93 -0.27
N GLU A 57 -16.31 -15.03 -1.59
CA GLU A 57 -14.99 -15.43 -2.08
C GLU A 57 -13.88 -14.46 -1.65
N LEU A 58 -14.15 -13.14 -1.65
CA LEU A 58 -13.17 -12.15 -1.23
C LEU A 58 -12.86 -12.25 0.27
N LEU A 59 -13.87 -12.47 1.11
CA LEU A 59 -13.66 -12.70 2.55
C LEU A 59 -12.93 -14.01 2.82
N ALA A 60 -13.28 -15.09 2.11
CA ALA A 60 -12.58 -16.36 2.24
C ALA A 60 -11.10 -16.22 1.83
N PHE A 61 -10.82 -15.46 0.77
CA PHE A 61 -9.46 -15.15 0.35
C PHE A 61 -8.71 -14.32 1.40
N GLU A 62 -9.31 -13.23 1.90
CA GLU A 62 -8.71 -12.40 2.95
C GLU A 62 -8.43 -13.22 4.21
N HIS A 63 -9.37 -14.07 4.64
CA HIS A 63 -9.21 -14.97 5.77
C HIS A 63 -7.98 -15.88 5.60
N GLN A 64 -7.84 -16.54 4.44
CA GLN A 64 -6.67 -17.37 4.13
C GLN A 64 -5.36 -16.56 4.14
N ARG A 65 -5.39 -15.33 3.60
CA ARG A 65 -4.22 -14.44 3.61
C ARG A 65 -3.80 -14.07 5.03
N LEU A 66 -4.74 -13.73 5.91
CA LEU A 66 -4.46 -13.41 7.30
C LEU A 66 -3.86 -14.61 8.05
N LEU A 67 -4.42 -15.81 7.88
CA LEU A 67 -3.87 -17.01 8.51
C LEU A 67 -2.44 -17.31 8.04
N ALA A 68 -2.19 -17.23 6.72
CA ALA A 68 -0.88 -17.49 6.15
C ALA A 68 0.18 -16.48 6.62
N LEU A 69 -0.18 -15.20 6.69
CA LEU A 69 0.71 -14.12 7.13
C LEU A 69 0.98 -14.22 8.64
N ALA A 70 -0.05 -14.50 9.45
CA ALA A 70 0.13 -14.73 10.88
C ALA A 70 1.04 -15.94 11.16
N ALA A 71 0.89 -17.03 10.39
CA ALA A 71 1.77 -18.20 10.49
C ALA A 71 3.23 -17.89 10.07
N ALA A 72 3.43 -16.89 9.21
CA ALA A 72 4.76 -16.38 8.83
C ALA A 72 5.33 -15.37 9.83
N GLY A 73 4.62 -15.05 10.92
CA GLY A 73 5.03 -14.09 11.94
C GLY A 73 4.82 -12.62 11.54
N GLU A 74 4.04 -12.35 10.50
CA GLU A 74 3.71 -10.98 10.10
C GLU A 74 2.68 -10.36 11.03
N HIS A 75 2.81 -9.05 11.25
CA HIS A 75 1.87 -8.29 12.05
C HIS A 75 0.60 -8.01 11.24
N VAL A 76 -0.43 -8.81 11.51
CA VAL A 76 -1.77 -8.72 10.90
C VAL A 76 -2.85 -8.90 11.97
N PRO A 77 -4.11 -8.50 11.72
CA PRO A 77 -5.20 -8.77 12.64
C PRO A 77 -5.34 -10.25 12.93
N THR A 78 -5.49 -10.60 14.21
CA THR A 78 -5.79 -11.99 14.61
C THR A 78 -7.20 -12.33 14.15
N VAL A 79 -7.36 -13.44 13.44
CA VAL A 79 -8.68 -13.97 13.09
C VAL A 79 -9.32 -14.54 14.35
N LEU A 80 -10.49 -13.99 14.73
CA LEU A 80 -11.25 -14.42 15.89
C LEU A 80 -12.40 -15.36 15.51
N ALA A 81 -13.05 -15.09 14.37
CA ALA A 81 -14.10 -15.94 13.83
C ALA A 81 -14.22 -15.78 12.31
N PHE A 82 -14.55 -16.87 11.62
CA PHE A 82 -14.90 -16.89 10.20
C PHE A 82 -15.94 -17.99 9.94
N ASP A 83 -17.09 -17.63 9.37
CA ASP A 83 -18.21 -18.56 9.09
C ASP A 83 -18.50 -18.73 7.59
N GLY A 84 -17.68 -18.12 6.72
CA GLY A 84 -17.91 -18.07 5.27
C GLY A 84 -18.62 -16.81 4.77
N PHE A 85 -19.37 -16.12 5.63
CA PHE A 85 -20.13 -14.91 5.31
C PHE A 85 -19.73 -13.70 6.14
N SER A 86 -19.06 -13.92 7.27
CA SER A 86 -18.52 -12.91 8.16
C SER A 86 -17.09 -13.26 8.57
N LEU A 87 -16.23 -12.26 8.64
CA LEU A 87 -14.86 -12.36 9.13
C LEU A 87 -14.69 -11.36 10.27
N THR A 88 -14.40 -11.87 11.47
CA THR A 88 -14.16 -11.05 12.66
C THR A 88 -12.69 -11.12 13.07
N THR A 89 -12.06 -9.96 13.24
CA THR A 89 -10.64 -9.84 13.59
C THR A 89 -10.42 -8.95 14.81
N SER A 90 -9.25 -9.10 15.44
CA SER A 90 -8.79 -8.16 16.48
C SER A 90 -8.56 -6.76 15.91
N ASP A 91 -8.65 -5.74 16.75
CA ASP A 91 -8.13 -4.41 16.44
C ASP A 91 -6.58 -4.41 16.41
N ILE A 92 -6.00 -3.67 15.47
CA ILE A 92 -4.53 -3.52 15.31
C ILE A 92 -4.08 -2.05 15.37
N GLY A 93 -4.88 -1.20 16.02
CA GLY A 93 -4.54 0.21 16.23
C GLY A 93 -4.87 1.14 15.07
N ASP A 94 -4.33 2.35 15.17
CA ASP A 94 -4.62 3.45 14.25
C ASP A 94 -3.93 3.27 12.90
N THR A 95 -4.63 3.63 11.83
CA THR A 95 -4.06 3.62 10.48
C THR A 95 -2.89 4.61 10.38
N LEU A 96 -1.87 4.28 9.58
CA LEU A 96 -0.75 5.16 9.30
C LEU A 96 -1.23 6.51 8.77
N ASP A 97 -2.31 6.50 7.98
CA ASP A 97 -2.97 7.73 7.52
C ASP A 97 -3.46 8.61 8.68
N HIS A 98 -4.12 8.01 9.66
CA HIS A 98 -4.60 8.71 10.85
C HIS A 98 -3.44 9.20 11.73
N VAL A 99 -2.40 8.39 11.90
CA VAL A 99 -1.18 8.77 12.62
C VAL A 99 -0.51 9.96 11.95
N LEU A 100 -0.18 9.87 10.65
CA LEU A 100 0.47 10.95 9.90
C LEU A 100 -0.32 12.26 9.95
N HIS A 101 -1.65 12.19 9.94
CA HIS A 101 -2.50 13.37 10.04
C HIS A 101 -2.32 14.11 11.37
N ARG A 102 -2.16 13.37 12.48
CA ARG A 102 -1.96 13.92 13.83
C ARG A 102 -0.50 14.21 14.18
N SER A 103 0.45 13.58 13.49
CA SER A 103 1.87 13.79 13.74
C SER A 103 2.30 15.23 13.40
N PRO A 104 3.23 15.82 14.19
CA PRO A 104 3.91 17.06 13.85
C PRO A 104 4.60 16.96 12.48
N GLU A 105 4.63 18.06 11.74
CA GLU A 105 5.17 18.07 10.36
C GLU A 105 6.60 17.55 10.27
N GLY A 106 7.46 17.92 11.24
CA GLY A 106 8.86 17.50 11.30
C GLY A 106 9.08 15.99 11.51
N GLU A 107 8.07 15.27 12.01
CA GLU A 107 8.18 13.82 12.28
C GLU A 107 7.64 12.97 11.13
N ARG A 108 6.79 13.55 10.26
CA ARG A 108 6.10 12.80 9.21
C ARG A 108 7.06 12.14 8.23
N LEU A 109 8.11 12.84 7.80
CA LEU A 109 9.04 12.29 6.81
C LEU A 109 9.74 11.03 7.32
N ALA A 110 10.22 11.05 8.56
CA ALA A 110 10.87 9.89 9.17
C ALA A 110 9.91 8.69 9.23
N LEU A 111 8.66 8.91 9.64
CA LEU A 111 7.64 7.87 9.68
C LEU A 111 7.28 7.32 8.29
N MET A 112 7.20 8.20 7.27
CA MET A 112 6.96 7.78 5.88
C MET A 112 8.10 6.94 5.32
N CYS A 113 9.35 7.31 5.58
CA CYS A 113 10.52 6.51 5.20
C CYS A 113 10.53 5.17 5.94
N ALA A 114 10.21 5.14 7.24
CA ALA A 114 10.10 3.91 8.02
C ALA A 114 9.02 2.97 7.46
N ALA A 115 7.85 3.48 7.10
CA ALA A 115 6.79 2.69 6.47
C ALA A 115 7.23 2.10 5.11
N SER A 116 8.02 2.86 4.34
CA SER A 116 8.55 2.41 3.06
C SER A 116 9.61 1.31 3.24
N ALA A 117 10.51 1.47 4.21
CA ALA A 117 11.50 0.46 4.55
C ALA A 117 10.85 -0.83 5.08
N ASP A 118 9.83 -0.71 5.93
CA ASP A 118 9.06 -1.85 6.43
C ASP A 118 8.36 -2.62 5.28
N LEU A 119 7.80 -1.90 4.30
CA LEU A 119 7.24 -2.52 3.10
C LEU A 119 8.29 -3.28 2.28
N ALA A 120 9.50 -2.73 2.13
CA ALA A 120 10.59 -3.41 1.45
C ALA A 120 11.02 -4.69 2.19
N ALA A 121 11.08 -4.66 3.52
CA ALA A 121 11.39 -5.83 4.33
C ALA A 121 10.31 -6.92 4.19
N PHE A 122 9.02 -6.53 4.22
CA PHE A 122 7.89 -7.41 3.95
C PHE A 122 7.98 -8.07 2.57
N HIS A 123 8.35 -7.30 1.54
CA HIS A 123 8.53 -7.81 0.19
C HIS A 123 9.75 -8.73 0.05
N THR A 124 10.83 -8.44 0.76
CA THR A 124 12.05 -9.27 0.75
C THR A 124 11.76 -10.69 1.27
N ARG A 125 10.79 -10.84 2.18
CA ARG A 125 10.30 -12.14 2.66
C ARG A 125 9.34 -12.85 1.69
N GLY A 126 9.15 -12.32 0.48
CA GLY A 126 8.29 -12.88 -0.54
C GLY A 126 6.80 -12.55 -0.38
N HIS A 127 6.46 -11.66 0.56
CA HIS A 127 5.09 -11.23 0.78
C HIS A 127 4.71 -10.04 -0.10
N TRP A 128 3.42 -9.75 -0.14
CA TRP A 128 2.79 -8.67 -0.90
C TRP A 128 1.41 -8.37 -0.29
N HIS A 129 0.85 -7.21 -0.58
CA HIS A 129 -0.43 -6.76 -0.04
C HIS A 129 -1.52 -6.63 -1.12
N GLY A 130 -1.18 -6.02 -2.26
CA GLY A 130 -2.07 -5.67 -3.36
C GLY A 130 -2.90 -4.39 -3.15
N GLY A 131 -2.82 -3.83 -1.95
CA GLY A 131 -3.57 -2.65 -1.51
C GLY A 131 -2.80 -1.85 -0.47
N ALA A 132 -1.47 -1.73 -0.60
CA ALA A 132 -0.55 -1.16 0.39
C ALA A 132 -0.65 0.38 0.56
N GLN A 133 -1.85 0.90 0.74
CA GLN A 133 -2.11 2.32 1.01
C GLN A 133 -2.00 2.60 2.51
N THR A 134 -1.71 3.84 2.91
CA THR A 134 -1.63 4.28 4.31
C THR A 134 -2.85 3.95 5.17
N ARG A 135 -4.04 3.83 4.56
CA ARG A 135 -5.28 3.42 5.24
C ARG A 135 -5.33 1.93 5.61
N ASN A 136 -4.54 1.10 4.94
CA ASN A 136 -4.44 -0.35 5.15
C ASN A 136 -3.17 -0.74 5.91
N LEU A 137 -2.35 0.26 6.26
CA LEU A 137 -1.22 0.12 7.17
C LEU A 137 -1.61 0.75 8.51
N THR A 138 -1.11 0.21 9.60
CA THR A 138 -1.26 0.76 10.96
C THR A 138 0.11 0.93 11.60
N TRP A 139 0.19 1.84 12.56
CA TRP A 139 1.42 2.12 13.30
C TRP A 139 1.07 2.39 14.76
N ASN A 140 1.62 1.60 15.67
CA ASN A 140 1.37 1.71 17.11
C ASN A 140 2.49 2.41 17.90
N GLY A 141 3.55 2.88 17.22
CA GLY A 141 4.75 3.43 17.85
C GLY A 141 5.97 2.51 17.80
N ASP A 142 5.75 1.20 17.63
CA ASP A 142 6.83 0.19 17.63
C ASP A 142 6.82 -0.66 16.36
N HIS A 143 5.65 -1.03 15.86
CA HIS A 143 5.48 -1.96 14.75
C HIS A 143 4.47 -1.47 13.73
N PHE A 144 4.76 -1.77 12.46
CA PHE A 144 3.79 -1.66 11.37
C PHE A 144 2.99 -2.95 11.27
N ALA A 145 1.67 -2.82 11.15
CA ALA A 145 0.79 -3.94 10.84
C ALA A 145 -0.07 -3.63 9.60
N ARG A 146 -0.50 -4.68 8.90
CA ARG A 146 -1.24 -4.60 7.62
C ARG A 146 -2.62 -5.24 7.77
N LEU A 147 -3.63 -4.63 7.16
CA LEU A 147 -5.00 -5.14 7.13
C LEU A 147 -5.57 -5.08 5.71
N ASP A 148 -6.73 -5.73 5.48
CA ASP A 148 -7.45 -5.63 4.20
C ASP A 148 -6.75 -6.32 3.01
N PHE A 149 -6.44 -7.61 3.18
CA PHE A 149 -5.78 -8.46 2.16
C PHE A 149 -6.74 -9.09 1.15
N GLU A 150 -7.62 -8.28 0.55
CA GLU A 150 -8.68 -8.78 -0.36
C GLU A 150 -8.27 -8.88 -1.83
N GLU A 151 -7.16 -8.26 -2.23
CA GLU A 151 -6.78 -8.10 -3.64
C GLU A 151 -6.18 -9.40 -4.20
N ARG A 152 -6.80 -9.99 -5.23
CA ARG A 152 -6.42 -11.30 -5.80
C ARG A 152 -5.46 -11.15 -6.98
N LEU A 153 -4.29 -10.56 -6.74
CA LEU A 153 -3.32 -10.26 -7.81
C LEU A 153 -2.48 -11.48 -8.21
N GLN A 154 -2.19 -12.39 -7.28
CA GLN A 154 -1.54 -13.66 -7.60
C GLN A 154 -2.54 -14.82 -7.74
N PRO A 155 -2.25 -15.81 -8.62
CA PRO A 155 -1.06 -15.94 -9.47
C PRO A 155 -1.13 -15.15 -10.80
N GLY A 156 -2.14 -14.28 -10.97
CA GLY A 156 -2.36 -13.55 -12.23
C GLY A 156 -1.31 -12.51 -12.61
N MET A 157 -0.45 -12.10 -11.66
CA MET A 157 0.69 -11.21 -11.86
C MET A 157 1.94 -11.79 -11.20
N ALA A 158 3.11 -11.57 -11.80
CA ALA A 158 4.39 -11.92 -11.19
C ALA A 158 4.57 -11.17 -9.86
N LEU A 159 5.13 -11.86 -8.85
CA LEU A 159 5.33 -11.30 -7.50
C LEU A 159 6.05 -9.95 -7.52
N ALA A 160 7.14 -9.83 -8.29
CA ALA A 160 7.90 -8.58 -8.41
C ALA A 160 7.03 -7.42 -8.92
N THR A 161 6.14 -7.68 -9.89
CA THR A 161 5.20 -6.66 -10.39
C THR A 161 4.19 -6.25 -9.32
N VAL A 162 3.68 -7.21 -8.54
CA VAL A 162 2.74 -6.91 -7.43
C VAL A 162 3.42 -6.06 -6.35
N GLN A 163 4.66 -6.38 -6.00
CA GLN A 163 5.42 -5.63 -5.00
C GLN A 163 5.76 -4.20 -5.44
N VAL A 164 6.06 -4.01 -6.73
CA VAL A 164 6.20 -2.66 -7.32
C VAL A 164 4.87 -1.89 -7.21
N TYR A 165 3.74 -2.56 -7.47
CA TYR A 165 2.42 -1.94 -7.35
C TYR A 165 2.12 -1.50 -5.91
N ASP A 166 2.44 -2.33 -4.93
CA ASP A 166 2.32 -1.99 -3.51
C ASP A 166 3.17 -0.76 -3.15
N ALA A 167 4.43 -0.71 -3.58
CA ALA A 167 5.31 0.42 -3.32
C ALA A 167 4.77 1.74 -3.92
N LEU A 168 4.20 1.69 -5.13
CA LEU A 168 3.57 2.85 -5.75
C LEU A 168 2.26 3.24 -5.07
N GLN A 169 1.42 2.28 -4.65
CA GLN A 169 0.21 2.57 -3.88
C GLN A 169 0.53 3.27 -2.55
N LEU A 170 1.56 2.81 -1.85
CA LEU A 170 2.05 3.46 -0.63
C LEU A 170 2.48 4.90 -0.95
N LEU A 171 3.39 5.08 -1.92
CA LEU A 171 3.89 6.40 -2.28
C LEU A 171 2.77 7.38 -2.68
N LEU A 172 1.83 6.94 -3.51
CA LEU A 172 0.71 7.76 -3.96
C LEU A 172 -0.24 8.12 -2.81
N SER A 173 -0.46 7.20 -1.87
CA SER A 173 -1.25 7.50 -0.65
C SER A 173 -0.55 8.51 0.27
N LEU A 174 0.80 8.59 0.22
CA LEU A 174 1.60 9.56 0.95
C LEU A 174 1.69 10.94 0.27
N ALA A 175 1.27 11.07 -1.00
CA ALA A 175 1.48 12.27 -1.82
C ALA A 175 0.97 13.57 -1.15
N ARG A 176 -0.12 13.50 -0.38
CA ARG A 176 -0.66 14.68 0.32
C ARG A 176 0.24 15.21 1.44
N TYR A 177 1.04 14.33 2.06
CA TYR A 177 2.01 14.69 3.09
C TYR A 177 3.36 15.04 2.49
N LEU A 178 3.70 14.46 1.35
CA LEU A 178 4.95 14.71 0.63
C LEU A 178 4.92 16.06 -0.13
N GLN A 179 3.76 16.48 -0.65
CA GLN A 179 3.64 17.72 -1.40
C GLN A 179 4.19 18.96 -0.69
N PRO A 180 3.87 19.24 0.59
CA PRO A 180 4.45 20.39 1.30
C PRO A 180 5.96 20.25 1.58
N LEU A 181 6.48 19.02 1.65
CA LEU A 181 7.91 18.75 1.89
C LEU A 181 8.75 18.76 0.61
N GLY A 182 8.11 18.72 -0.56
CA GLY A 182 8.76 18.79 -1.85
C GLY A 182 9.31 17.46 -2.39
N PRO A 183 9.93 17.49 -3.59
CA PRO A 183 10.36 16.29 -4.31
C PRO A 183 11.50 15.52 -3.64
N ASP A 184 12.29 16.19 -2.80
CA ASP A 184 13.35 15.55 -2.04
C ASP A 184 12.80 14.56 -1.00
N ALA A 185 11.65 14.85 -0.41
CA ALA A 185 10.95 13.95 0.50
C ALA A 185 10.40 12.70 -0.23
N VAL A 186 9.84 12.89 -1.44
CA VAL A 186 9.41 11.78 -2.30
C VAL A 186 10.58 10.86 -2.62
N ARG A 187 11.74 11.44 -2.99
CA ARG A 187 12.96 10.67 -3.24
C ARG A 187 13.43 9.94 -2.00
N ALA A 188 13.40 10.57 -0.82
CA ALA A 188 13.81 9.93 0.44
C ALA A 188 12.96 8.69 0.75
N VAL A 189 11.63 8.76 0.55
CA VAL A 189 10.72 7.62 0.73
C VAL A 189 11.05 6.49 -0.25
N LEU A 190 11.22 6.80 -1.54
CA LEU A 190 11.60 5.82 -2.56
C LEU A 190 12.96 5.16 -2.27
N GLN A 191 13.93 5.96 -1.79
CA GLN A 191 15.25 5.48 -1.43
C GLN A 191 15.19 4.57 -0.20
N ALA A 192 14.39 4.91 0.81
CA ALA A 192 14.18 4.05 1.98
C ALA A 192 13.64 2.67 1.60
N TYR A 193 12.72 2.58 0.64
CA TYR A 193 12.29 1.29 0.08
C TYR A 193 13.42 0.56 -0.64
N ALA A 194 14.18 1.27 -1.48
CA ALA A 194 15.23 0.68 -2.29
C ALA A 194 16.40 0.14 -1.43
N ASP A 195 16.74 0.81 -0.34
CA ASP A 195 17.85 0.44 0.54
C ASP A 195 17.50 -0.69 1.51
N ALA A 196 16.23 -0.79 1.93
CA ALA A 196 15.80 -1.73 2.96
C ALA A 196 15.44 -3.13 2.42
N GLY A 197 15.47 -3.34 1.10
CA GLY A 197 15.09 -4.62 0.51
C GLY A 197 15.60 -4.84 -0.91
N THR A 198 15.22 -5.96 -1.50
CA THR A 198 15.72 -6.39 -2.82
C THR A 198 14.92 -5.81 -4.00
N GLY A 199 13.79 -5.15 -3.73
CA GLY A 199 12.88 -4.63 -4.74
C GLY A 199 13.27 -3.29 -5.37
N GLY A 200 14.35 -2.65 -4.91
CA GLY A 200 14.79 -1.32 -5.37
C GLY A 200 15.03 -1.21 -6.88
N PRO A 201 15.81 -2.11 -7.50
CA PRO A 201 16.04 -2.09 -8.95
C PRO A 201 14.75 -2.20 -9.77
N ALA A 202 13.87 -3.17 -9.43
CA ALA A 202 12.60 -3.37 -10.13
C ALA A 202 11.68 -2.14 -10.02
N LEU A 203 11.64 -1.50 -8.84
CA LEU A 203 10.87 -0.27 -8.65
C LEU A 203 11.43 0.89 -9.48
N ARG A 204 12.75 1.06 -9.51
CA ARG A 204 13.43 2.09 -10.30
C ARG A 204 13.18 1.92 -11.79
N ASP A 205 13.36 0.71 -12.30
CA ASP A 205 13.09 0.39 -13.71
C ASP A 205 11.64 0.69 -14.05
N PHE A 206 10.70 0.26 -13.22
CA PHE A 206 9.28 0.52 -13.45
C PHE A 206 8.95 2.02 -13.46
N ILE A 207 9.50 2.80 -12.51
CA ILE A 207 9.31 4.25 -12.47
C ILE A 207 9.89 4.91 -13.73
N ALA A 208 11.05 4.48 -14.22
CA ALA A 208 11.64 4.98 -15.46
C ALA A 208 10.72 4.78 -16.67
N HIS A 209 10.03 3.63 -16.76
CA HIS A 209 9.04 3.36 -17.81
C HIS A 209 7.72 4.14 -17.63
N LEU A 210 7.35 4.45 -16.38
CA LEU A 210 6.11 5.14 -16.05
C LEU A 210 6.19 6.66 -16.27
N LEU A 211 7.34 7.26 -15.94
CA LEU A 211 7.57 8.71 -15.92
C LEU A 211 7.13 9.43 -17.20
N PRO A 212 7.49 8.98 -18.43
CA PRO A 212 7.06 9.66 -19.65
C PRO A 212 5.55 9.76 -19.76
N ARG A 213 4.82 8.68 -19.43
CA ARG A 213 3.36 8.60 -19.56
C ARG A 213 2.67 9.54 -18.58
N LEU A 214 3.10 9.57 -17.33
CA LEU A 214 2.54 10.48 -16.33
C LEU A 214 2.94 11.94 -16.57
N GLY A 215 4.14 12.19 -17.09
CA GLY A 215 4.57 13.52 -17.52
C GLY A 215 3.65 14.09 -18.61
N TRP A 216 3.24 13.27 -19.58
CA TRP A 216 2.25 13.67 -20.58
C TRP A 216 0.88 14.02 -19.97
N VAL A 217 0.38 13.22 -19.02
CA VAL A 217 -0.88 13.51 -18.31
C VAL A 217 -0.80 14.84 -17.56
N SER A 218 0.30 15.10 -16.86
CA SER A 218 0.54 16.36 -16.15
C SER A 218 0.54 17.57 -17.09
N LYS A 219 1.20 17.45 -18.26
CA LYS A 219 1.23 18.51 -19.29
C LYS A 219 -0.16 18.80 -19.86
N LEU A 220 -0.96 17.77 -20.12
CA LEU A 220 -2.33 17.94 -20.62
C LEU A 220 -3.25 18.58 -19.58
N ALA A 221 -3.14 18.18 -18.31
CA ALA A 221 -3.91 18.80 -17.23
C ALA A 221 -3.59 20.29 -17.07
N ALA A 222 -2.34 20.69 -17.30
CA ALA A 222 -1.89 22.08 -17.22
C ALA A 222 -2.54 23.02 -18.24
N TRP A 223 -3.10 22.50 -19.34
CA TRP A 223 -3.78 23.32 -20.36
C TRP A 223 -5.10 23.92 -19.86
N SER A 224 -5.63 23.41 -18.74
CA SER A 224 -6.80 23.97 -18.08
C SER A 224 -6.35 24.77 -16.85
N PRO A 225 -6.56 26.10 -16.81
CA PRO A 225 -6.21 26.93 -15.65
C PRO A 225 -6.88 26.46 -14.35
N ARG A 226 -8.06 25.83 -14.45
CA ARG A 226 -8.78 25.24 -13.31
C ARG A 226 -8.05 24.02 -12.74
N LEU A 227 -7.45 23.21 -13.60
CA LEU A 227 -6.73 21.99 -13.21
C LEU A 227 -5.28 22.31 -12.83
N ASP A 228 -4.67 23.33 -13.43
CA ASP A 228 -3.28 23.69 -13.26
C ASP A 228 -2.92 24.03 -11.79
N GLY A 229 -3.81 24.76 -11.11
CA GLY A 229 -3.68 25.10 -9.69
C GLY A 229 -4.28 24.07 -8.71
N SER A 230 -4.77 22.93 -9.20
CA SER A 230 -5.44 21.95 -8.32
C SER A 230 -4.43 21.27 -7.38
N ARG A 231 -4.86 21.01 -6.13
CA ARG A 231 -4.02 20.31 -5.14
C ARG A 231 -3.55 18.95 -5.65
N GLU A 232 -4.40 18.25 -6.41
CA GLU A 232 -4.06 16.94 -6.98
C GLU A 232 -2.98 17.05 -8.06
N LEU A 233 -3.02 18.07 -8.92
CA LEU A 233 -1.96 18.25 -9.91
C LEU A 233 -0.63 18.66 -9.25
N MET A 234 -0.67 19.51 -8.21
CA MET A 234 0.52 19.87 -7.45
C MET A 234 1.16 18.67 -6.74
N ARG A 235 0.35 17.78 -6.17
CA ARG A 235 0.81 16.50 -5.61
C ARG A 235 1.42 15.62 -6.69
N LEU A 236 0.75 15.47 -7.83
CA LEU A 236 1.26 14.69 -8.95
C LEU A 236 2.62 15.22 -9.43
N ARG A 237 2.76 16.53 -9.64
CA ARG A 237 4.03 17.17 -10.03
C ARG A 237 5.13 16.88 -9.02
N THR A 238 4.86 17.09 -7.73
CA THR A 238 5.85 16.83 -6.67
C THR A 238 6.30 15.37 -6.67
N VAL A 239 5.37 14.43 -6.86
CA VAL A 239 5.68 12.99 -6.96
C VAL A 239 6.52 12.70 -8.21
N LEU A 240 6.18 13.27 -9.37
CA LEU A 240 6.93 13.06 -10.62
C LEU A 240 8.35 13.63 -10.56
N ASP A 241 8.53 14.80 -9.97
CA ASP A 241 9.85 15.42 -9.79
C ASP A 241 10.71 14.57 -8.85
N GLY A 242 10.12 14.08 -7.75
CA GLY A 242 10.81 13.16 -6.83
C GLY A 242 11.14 11.81 -7.44
N MET A 243 10.23 11.22 -8.23
CA MET A 243 10.47 10.00 -9.00
C MET A 243 11.60 10.19 -10.02
N THR A 244 11.64 11.33 -10.70
CA THR A 244 12.72 11.67 -11.64
C THR A 244 14.06 11.75 -10.92
N GLY A 245 14.11 12.44 -9.78
CA GLY A 245 15.31 12.52 -8.94
C GLY A 245 15.73 11.17 -8.36
N PHE A 246 14.77 10.29 -8.04
CA PHE A 246 15.05 8.91 -7.65
C PHE A 246 15.74 8.18 -8.78
N VAL A 247 15.13 8.09 -9.98
CA VAL A 247 15.68 7.36 -11.14
C VAL A 247 17.06 7.90 -11.57
N GLY A 248 17.23 9.22 -11.61
CA GLY A 248 18.44 9.87 -12.14
C GLY A 248 19.74 9.65 -11.35
N ARG A 249 19.69 9.18 -10.09
CA ARG A 249 20.88 8.86 -9.27
C ARG A 249 21.26 7.37 -9.27
N GLY A 250 20.63 6.56 -10.12
CA GLY A 250 20.86 5.11 -10.20
C GLY A 250 21.92 4.66 -11.20
N VAL A 251 22.76 5.58 -11.69
CA VAL A 251 23.91 5.32 -12.56
C VAL A 251 25.16 5.86 -11.89
#